data_AF-A0A0B2VYR0-F1
#
_entry.id   AF-A0A0B2VYR0-F1
#
_cell.length_a   1.000
_cell.length_b   1.000
_cell.length_c   1.000
_cell.angle_alpha   90.00
_cell.angle_beta   90.00
_cell.angle_gamma   90.00
#
_symmetry.space_group_name_H-M   'P 1'
#
loop_
_entity.id
_entity.type
_entity.pdbx_description
1 polymer ?
#
loop_
_entity_poly.entity_id
_entity_poly.type
_entity_poly.pdbx_seq_one_letter_code
_entity_poly.pdbx_strand_id
1 'polypeptide(L)'
;MLHKRINTYCSPGIYVALLAASRPVSLGRSVDFDHNDRITHWMLHISDIIERWQVFGRRNGPLLICSYTLCFYLGYMLHVVPLIEDPCERLMNAIAVSALLAMTQWCYFTAAFTPLPPPPERYHLYGSIAQRVIESESRANDILKKHIESNGLQVRQRREDGSVRYCETCECIRPAVAPLCQGERQKRRSASQSNISFWSNKQLATPIHSINS
;
A
#
# COMPACT_ATOMS: atom_id res chain seq x y z
N MET A 1 35.34 12.96 -10.48
CA MET A 1 34.44 13.89 -11.19
C MET A 1 33.04 13.32 -11.20
N LEU A 2 32.09 14.10 -10.67
CA LEU A 2 30.62 14.04 -10.83
C LEU A 2 29.84 12.83 -10.29
N HIS A 3 29.65 12.90 -8.97
CA HIS A 3 28.39 12.65 -8.26
C HIS A 3 27.15 13.13 -9.06
N LYS A 4 26.15 12.26 -9.24
CA LYS A 4 24.75 12.69 -9.49
C LYS A 4 23.79 11.85 -8.63
N ARG A 5 23.48 12.42 -7.46
CA ARG A 5 22.29 12.08 -6.66
C ARG A 5 21.07 12.65 -7.38
N ILE A 6 20.05 11.83 -7.62
CA ILE A 6 18.71 12.32 -7.95
C ILE A 6 17.88 12.11 -6.68
N ASN A 7 17.83 13.17 -5.86
CA ASN A 7 16.84 13.36 -4.82
C ASN A 7 15.70 14.16 -5.47
N THR A 8 14.54 13.53 -5.65
CA THR A 8 13.34 14.24 -6.11
C THR A 8 12.43 14.49 -4.92
N TYR A 9 12.58 15.69 -4.37
CA TYR A 9 11.58 16.57 -3.76
C TYR A 9 10.20 15.97 -3.43
N CYS A 10 9.99 15.65 -2.15
CA CYS A 10 8.65 15.66 -1.55
C CYS A 10 8.51 17.00 -0.83
N SER A 11 7.64 17.87 -1.36
CA SER A 11 7.40 19.24 -0.90
C SER A 11 6.73 19.25 0.49
N PRO A 12 7.35 19.82 1.55
CA PRO A 12 6.69 20.06 2.82
C PRO A 12 6.27 21.53 2.86
N GLY A 13 5.18 21.88 2.17
CA GLY A 13 4.88 23.28 1.86
C GLY A 13 3.43 23.73 1.99
N ILE A 14 2.53 22.97 2.61
CA ILE A 14 1.11 23.37 2.72
C ILE A 14 0.53 23.27 4.15
N TYR A 15 1.20 22.62 5.11
CA TYR A 15 0.61 22.41 6.44
C TYR A 15 0.89 23.49 7.51
N VAL A 16 1.62 24.57 7.19
CA VAL A 16 2.05 25.56 8.20
C VAL A 16 1.30 26.91 8.14
N ALA A 17 0.39 27.11 7.17
CA ALA A 17 -0.35 28.37 7.05
C ALA A 17 -1.68 28.43 7.84
N LEU A 18 -2.08 27.38 8.55
CA LEU A 18 -3.38 27.33 9.24
C LEU A 18 -3.33 27.46 10.78
N LEU A 19 -2.17 27.82 11.36
CA LEU A 19 -1.99 27.91 12.81
C LEU A 19 -1.79 29.33 13.38
N ALA A 20 -2.00 30.39 12.59
CA ALA A 20 -1.72 31.77 13.02
C ALA A 20 -2.95 32.72 13.11
N ALA A 21 -4.17 32.20 13.13
CA ALA A 21 -5.38 33.02 13.22
C ALA A 21 -6.36 32.53 14.30
N SER A 22 -5.87 32.37 15.54
CA SER A 22 -6.69 32.15 16.73
C SER A 22 -6.54 33.32 17.70
N ARG A 23 -7.26 34.42 17.42
CA ARG A 23 -7.64 35.39 18.46
C ARG A 23 -9.00 34.95 19.02
N PRO A 24 -9.14 34.69 20.32
CA PRO A 24 -10.44 34.41 20.91
C PRO A 24 -11.20 35.74 21.06
N VAL A 25 -12.18 35.98 20.19
CA VAL A 25 -13.27 36.92 20.46
C VAL A 25 -14.35 36.13 21.19
N SER A 26 -14.44 36.35 22.50
CA SER A 26 -15.50 35.88 23.36
C SER A 26 -16.78 36.65 23.05
N LEU A 27 -17.51 36.21 22.03
CA LEU A 27 -18.93 36.54 21.88
C LEU A 27 -19.77 35.37 22.38
N GLY A 28 -20.38 35.56 23.54
CA GLY A 28 -21.43 34.68 24.05
C GLY A 28 -22.60 34.66 23.08
N ARG A 29 -22.75 33.54 22.37
CA ARG A 29 -23.96 33.21 21.64
C ARG A 29 -24.17 31.71 21.77
N SER A 30 -25.14 31.32 22.59
CA SER A 30 -25.72 29.99 22.63
C SER A 30 -26.39 29.72 21.30
N VAL A 31 -25.66 29.14 20.36
CA VAL A 31 -26.19 28.68 19.08
C VAL A 31 -25.94 27.18 19.02
N ASP A 32 -27.02 26.45 19.27
CA ASP A 32 -27.37 25.13 18.75
C ASP A 32 -26.25 24.07 18.68
N PHE A 33 -26.08 23.41 19.83
CA PHE A 33 -25.32 22.18 20.01
C PHE A 33 -25.81 21.02 19.11
N ASP A 34 -27.01 21.11 18.53
CA ASP A 34 -27.66 20.06 17.73
C ASP A 34 -27.12 19.91 16.28
N HIS A 35 -26.40 20.90 15.74
CA HIS A 35 -25.88 20.82 14.37
C HIS A 35 -24.53 20.08 14.28
N ASN A 36 -23.73 20.14 15.34
CA ASN A 36 -22.39 19.56 15.36
C ASN A 36 -22.43 18.02 15.49
N ASP A 37 -23.43 17.48 16.20
CA ASP A 37 -23.64 16.04 16.35
C ASP A 37 -24.11 15.37 15.04
N ARG A 38 -24.84 16.10 14.20
CA ARG A 38 -25.21 15.61 12.87
C ARG A 38 -23.99 15.48 11.96
N ILE A 39 -23.09 16.45 11.98
CA ILE A 39 -21.89 16.46 11.11
C ILE A 39 -20.93 15.33 11.51
N THR A 40 -20.69 15.12 12.81
CA THR A 40 -19.82 14.03 13.29
C THR A 40 -20.39 12.65 12.94
N HIS A 41 -21.71 12.48 13.02
CA HIS A 41 -22.39 11.24 12.60
C HIS A 41 -22.23 10.97 11.08
N TRP A 42 -22.35 11.99 10.22
CA TRP A 42 -22.12 11.84 8.79
C TRP A 42 -20.66 11.52 8.46
N MET A 43 -19.69 12.10 9.18
CA MET A 43 -18.27 11.82 8.96
C MET A 43 -17.89 10.38 9.29
N LEU A 44 -18.46 9.82 10.37
CA LEU A 44 -18.25 8.40 10.74
C LEU A 44 -18.84 7.44 9.70
N HIS A 45 -20.02 7.75 9.16
CA HIS A 45 -20.64 6.92 8.12
C HIS A 45 -19.85 6.94 6.80
N ILE A 46 -19.26 8.08 6.45
CA ILE A 46 -18.42 8.21 5.24
C ILE A 46 -17.12 7.42 5.39
N SER A 47 -16.47 7.42 6.56
CA SER A 47 -15.24 6.64 6.76
C SER A 47 -15.47 5.14 6.61
N ASP A 48 -16.57 4.62 7.16
CA ASP A 48 -16.92 3.19 7.06
C ASP A 48 -17.20 2.78 5.60
N ILE A 49 -17.86 3.66 4.84
CA ILE A 49 -18.11 3.45 3.42
C ILE A 49 -16.77 3.40 2.67
N ILE A 50 -15.88 4.38 2.86
CA ILE A 50 -14.58 4.44 2.19
C ILE A 50 -13.76 3.17 2.46
N GLU A 51 -13.76 2.69 3.70
CA GLU A 51 -13.04 1.47 4.06
C GLU A 51 -13.59 0.24 3.32
N ARG A 52 -14.92 0.08 3.28
CA ARG A 52 -15.57 -1.00 2.51
C ARG A 52 -15.22 -0.93 1.03
N TRP A 53 -15.20 0.27 0.45
CA TRP A 53 -14.79 0.50 -0.93
C TRP A 53 -13.30 0.17 -1.16
N GLN A 54 -12.42 0.45 -0.21
CA GLN A 54 -11.00 0.09 -0.33
C GLN A 54 -10.76 -1.42 -0.23
N VAL A 55 -11.53 -2.14 0.60
CA VAL A 55 -11.46 -3.60 0.71
C VAL A 55 -12.02 -4.25 -0.56
N PHE A 56 -13.17 -3.76 -1.03
CA PHE A 56 -13.80 -4.20 -2.27
C PHE A 56 -12.89 -3.93 -3.48
N GLY A 57 -12.34 -2.72 -3.59
CA GLY A 57 -11.43 -2.32 -4.66
C GLY A 57 -10.11 -3.09 -4.66
N ARG A 58 -9.60 -3.52 -3.50
CA ARG A 58 -8.41 -4.41 -3.45
C ARG A 58 -8.70 -5.82 -3.92
N ARG A 59 -9.88 -6.36 -3.60
CA ARG A 59 -10.27 -7.73 -3.96
C ARG A 59 -10.73 -7.83 -5.42
N ASN A 60 -11.48 -6.82 -5.88
CA ASN A 60 -12.12 -6.80 -7.19
C ASN A 60 -11.49 -5.79 -8.16
N GLY A 61 -10.41 -5.11 -7.75
CA GLY A 61 -9.72 -4.11 -8.58
C GLY A 61 -9.42 -4.61 -9.99
N PRO A 62 -8.92 -5.84 -10.17
CA PRO A 62 -8.73 -6.40 -11.49
C PRO A 62 -10.00 -6.46 -12.35
N LEU A 63 -11.10 -6.88 -11.75
CA LEU A 63 -12.38 -6.98 -12.44
C LEU A 63 -12.93 -5.60 -12.80
N LEU A 64 -12.76 -4.60 -11.93
CA LEU A 64 -13.21 -3.23 -12.17
C LEU A 64 -12.45 -2.57 -13.34
N ILE A 65 -11.14 -2.78 -13.40
CA ILE A 65 -10.31 -2.28 -14.51
C ILE A 65 -10.68 -2.98 -15.81
N CYS A 66 -10.88 -4.30 -15.78
CA CYS A 66 -11.34 -5.08 -16.95
C CYS A 66 -12.71 -4.61 -17.43
N SER A 67 -13.69 -4.43 -16.53
CA SER A 67 -15.03 -3.97 -16.91
C SER A 67 -15.00 -2.56 -17.48
N TYR A 68 -14.24 -1.64 -16.89
CA TYR A 68 -14.12 -0.27 -17.38
C TYR A 68 -13.55 -0.21 -18.79
N THR A 69 -12.43 -0.91 -19.02
CA THR A 69 -11.76 -0.95 -20.33
C THR A 69 -12.62 -1.65 -21.38
N LEU A 70 -13.38 -2.69 -21.01
CA LEU A 70 -14.33 -3.35 -21.91
C LEU A 70 -15.49 -2.41 -22.28
N CYS A 71 -16.05 -1.66 -21.33
CA CYS A 71 -17.10 -0.67 -21.62
C CYS A 71 -16.59 0.41 -22.59
N PHE A 72 -15.36 0.89 -22.40
CA PHE A 72 -14.74 1.86 -23.31
C PHE A 72 -14.57 1.27 -24.71
N TYR A 73 -14.10 0.02 -24.82
CA TYR A 73 -13.97 -0.68 -26.09
C TYR A 73 -15.32 -0.84 -26.80
N LEU A 74 -16.37 -1.23 -26.09
CA LEU A 74 -17.72 -1.34 -26.66
C LEU A 74 -18.22 0.02 -27.18
N GLY A 75 -18.02 1.10 -26.41
CA GLY A 75 -18.36 2.45 -26.85
C GLY A 75 -17.61 2.87 -28.12
N TYR A 76 -16.31 2.56 -28.19
CA TYR A 76 -15.51 2.82 -29.38
C TYR A 76 -16.00 2.05 -30.60
N MET A 77 -16.28 0.75 -30.45
CA MET A 77 -16.75 -0.11 -31.54
C MET A 77 -18.16 0.26 -32.03
N LEU A 78 -19.03 0.76 -31.13
CA LEU A 78 -20.40 1.13 -31.48
C LEU A 78 -20.53 2.56 -32.01
N HIS A 79 -19.71 3.50 -31.55
CA HIS A 79 -19.86 4.92 -31.90
C HIS A 79 -18.78 5.45 -32.85
N VAL A 80 -17.54 4.98 -32.73
CA VAL A 80 -16.40 5.55 -33.49
C VAL A 80 -16.14 4.76 -34.76
N VAL A 81 -16.08 3.43 -34.67
CA VAL A 81 -15.79 2.57 -35.84
C VAL A 81 -16.82 2.75 -36.97
N PRO A 82 -18.13 2.91 -36.72
CA PRO A 82 -19.10 3.14 -37.79
C PRO A 82 -19.02 4.53 -38.44
N LEU A 83 -18.36 5.50 -37.79
CA LEU A 83 -18.18 6.86 -38.31
C LEU A 83 -17.12 6.91 -39.42
N ILE A 84 -16.28 5.88 -39.54
CA ILE A 84 -15.24 5.78 -40.58
C ILE A 84 -15.90 5.32 -41.88
N GLU A 85 -15.79 6.16 -42.92
CA GLU A 85 -16.41 5.93 -44.23
C GLU A 85 -15.73 4.80 -45.01
N ASP A 86 -14.39 4.76 -45.00
CA ASP A 86 -13.62 3.75 -45.73
C ASP A 86 -13.67 2.37 -45.04
N PRO A 87 -14.14 1.32 -45.72
CA PRO A 87 -14.28 -0.01 -45.11
C PRO A 87 -12.94 -0.64 -44.73
N CYS A 88 -11.86 -0.34 -45.45
CA CYS A 88 -10.52 -0.88 -45.16
C CYS A 88 -9.95 -0.23 -43.90
N GLU A 89 -9.97 1.09 -43.80
CA GLU A 89 -9.57 1.82 -42.59
C GLU A 89 -10.40 1.43 -41.38
N ARG A 90 -11.70 1.21 -41.57
CA ARG A 90 -12.60 0.75 -40.50
C ARG A 90 -12.19 -0.62 -39.96
N LEU A 91 -11.89 -1.57 -40.84
CA LEU A 91 -11.45 -2.91 -40.44
C LEU A 91 -10.08 -2.86 -39.76
N MET A 92 -9.13 -2.10 -40.31
CA MET A 92 -7.80 -1.94 -39.72
C MET A 92 -7.86 -1.31 -38.32
N ASN A 93 -8.67 -0.27 -38.13
CA ASN A 93 -8.88 0.35 -36.82
C ASN A 93 -9.50 -0.63 -35.82
N ALA A 94 -10.55 -1.36 -36.23
CA ALA A 94 -11.18 -2.37 -35.37
C ALA A 94 -10.16 -3.43 -34.91
N ILE A 95 -9.36 -3.98 -35.83
CA ILE A 95 -8.33 -4.97 -35.51
C ILE A 95 -7.26 -4.37 -34.58
N ALA A 96 -6.77 -3.17 -34.88
CA ALA A 96 -5.71 -2.52 -34.11
C ALA A 96 -6.15 -2.26 -32.66
N VAL A 97 -7.34 -1.70 -32.46
CA VAL A 97 -7.87 -1.43 -31.11
C VAL A 97 -8.15 -2.74 -30.35
N SER A 98 -8.70 -3.75 -31.01
CA SER A 98 -8.90 -5.08 -30.40
C SER A 98 -7.57 -5.71 -29.95
N ALA A 99 -6.52 -5.62 -30.77
CA ALA A 99 -5.21 -6.16 -30.43
C ALA A 99 -4.58 -5.41 -29.24
N LEU A 100 -4.69 -4.08 -29.21
CA LEU A 100 -4.21 -3.26 -28.08
C LEU A 100 -4.95 -3.59 -26.78
N LEU A 101 -6.27 -3.77 -26.85
CA LEU A 101 -7.06 -4.18 -25.68
C LEU A 101 -6.62 -5.55 -25.19
N ALA A 102 -6.48 -6.53 -26.09
CA ALA A 102 -6.06 -7.89 -25.74
C ALA A 102 -4.67 -7.89 -25.07
N MET A 103 -3.72 -7.15 -25.63
CA MET A 103 -2.38 -6.99 -25.04
C MET A 103 -2.42 -6.30 -23.68
N THR A 104 -3.26 -5.26 -23.53
CA THR A 104 -3.41 -4.55 -22.25
C THR A 104 -3.99 -5.46 -21.18
N GLN A 105 -5.06 -6.20 -21.50
CA GLN A 105 -5.63 -7.17 -20.57
C GLN A 105 -4.62 -8.25 -20.22
N TRP A 106 -3.90 -8.79 -21.19
CA TRP A 106 -2.88 -9.81 -20.96
C TRP A 106 -1.77 -9.32 -20.02
N CYS A 107 -1.19 -8.15 -20.27
CA CYS A 107 -0.19 -7.54 -19.40
C CYS A 107 -0.73 -7.29 -17.99
N TYR A 108 -2.01 -6.93 -17.89
CA TYR A 108 -2.66 -6.67 -16.61
C TYR A 108 -2.93 -7.96 -15.82
N PHE A 109 -3.45 -9.00 -16.48
CA PHE A 109 -3.68 -10.32 -15.89
C PHE A 109 -2.36 -10.96 -15.46
N THR A 110 -1.35 -10.92 -16.31
CA THR A 110 -0.02 -11.42 -15.96
C THR A 110 0.55 -10.66 -14.76
N ALA A 111 0.48 -9.33 -14.72
CA ALA A 111 0.94 -8.55 -13.57
C ALA A 111 0.13 -8.83 -12.28
N ALA A 112 -1.19 -9.02 -12.37
CA ALA A 112 -2.06 -9.26 -11.23
C ALA A 112 -1.88 -10.67 -10.63
N PHE A 113 -1.67 -11.67 -11.48
CA PHE A 113 -1.62 -13.08 -11.08
C PHE A 113 -0.20 -13.64 -10.98
N THR A 114 0.84 -12.95 -11.45
CA THR A 114 2.22 -13.41 -11.31
C THR A 114 2.65 -13.26 -9.84
N PRO A 115 2.87 -14.37 -9.10
CA PRO A 115 3.41 -14.29 -7.76
C PRO A 115 4.84 -13.75 -7.83
N LEU A 116 5.22 -12.92 -6.85
CA LEU A 116 6.62 -12.52 -6.74
C LEU A 116 7.47 -13.74 -6.37
N PRO A 117 8.59 -13.98 -7.07
CA PRO A 117 9.48 -15.06 -6.72
C PRO A 117 9.96 -14.89 -5.27
N PRO A 118 9.97 -15.96 -4.46
CA PRO A 118 10.55 -15.90 -3.13
C PRO A 118 12.05 -15.60 -3.22
N PRO A 119 12.64 -15.00 -2.18
CA PRO A 119 14.08 -14.83 -2.13
C PRO A 119 14.78 -16.21 -2.22
N PRO A 120 15.96 -16.29 -2.86
CA PRO A 120 16.70 -17.54 -2.96
C PRO A 120 17.01 -18.12 -1.58
N GLU A 121 16.98 -19.44 -1.44
CA GLU A 121 17.14 -20.17 -0.18
C GLU A 121 18.42 -19.79 0.59
N ARG A 122 19.50 -19.45 -0.12
CA ARG A 122 20.76 -18.95 0.48
C ARG A 122 20.64 -17.66 1.30
N TYR A 123 19.54 -16.91 1.16
CA TYR A 123 19.27 -15.71 1.96
C TYR A 123 18.43 -16.02 3.22
N HIS A 124 17.91 -17.24 3.35
CA HIS A 124 17.20 -17.69 4.53
C HIS A 124 18.17 -18.19 5.60
N LEU A 125 17.92 -17.77 6.83
CA LEU A 125 18.62 -18.25 8.01
C LEU A 125 17.81 -19.40 8.60
N TYR A 126 18.31 -20.63 8.46
CA TYR A 126 17.63 -21.80 9.02
C TYR A 126 18.17 -22.17 10.40
N GLY A 127 17.26 -22.65 11.27
CA GLY A 127 17.58 -23.36 12.51
C GLY A 127 18.26 -22.50 13.59
N SER A 128 19.38 -23.00 14.11
CA SER A 128 20.06 -22.41 15.28
C SER A 128 20.60 -21.00 15.05
N ILE A 129 20.84 -20.60 13.81
CA ILE A 129 21.34 -19.25 13.50
C ILE A 129 20.23 -18.22 13.66
N ALA A 130 19.01 -18.50 13.16
CA ALA A 130 17.86 -17.62 13.32
C ALA A 130 17.52 -17.42 14.80
N GLN A 131 17.54 -18.52 15.57
CA GLN A 131 17.29 -18.49 17.01
C GLN A 131 18.32 -17.64 17.76
N ARG A 132 19.61 -17.76 17.43
CA ARG A 132 20.67 -16.94 18.03
C ARG A 132 20.55 -15.45 17.70
N VAL A 133 20.04 -15.10 16.52
CA VAL A 133 19.76 -13.70 16.14
C VAL A 133 18.62 -13.14 17.00
N ILE A 134 17.57 -13.94 17.26
CA ILE A 134 16.43 -13.56 18.11
C ILE A 134 16.83 -13.44 19.59
N GLU A 135 17.61 -14.40 20.10
CA GLU A 135 18.04 -14.43 21.51
C GLU A 135 19.06 -13.34 21.86
N SER A 136 19.82 -12.85 20.87
CA SER A 136 20.89 -11.88 21.10
C SER A 136 20.83 -10.69 20.16
N GLU A 137 19.84 -9.82 20.35
CA GLU A 137 19.65 -8.60 19.54
C GLU A 137 20.92 -7.73 19.45
N SER A 138 21.67 -7.62 20.56
CA SER A 138 22.94 -6.87 20.62
C SER A 138 24.07 -7.47 19.76
N ARG A 139 24.06 -8.79 19.53
CA ARG A 139 25.06 -9.53 18.71
C ARG A 139 24.52 -9.96 17.35
N ALA A 140 23.24 -9.72 17.09
CA ALA A 140 22.55 -10.14 15.87
C ALA A 140 23.27 -9.63 14.60
N ASN A 141 23.73 -8.38 14.60
CA ASN A 141 24.46 -7.82 13.46
C ASN A 141 25.77 -8.54 13.15
N ASP A 142 26.50 -8.98 14.17
CA ASP A 142 27.78 -9.67 13.97
C ASP A 142 27.57 -11.10 13.48
N ILE A 143 26.52 -11.77 13.98
CA ILE A 143 26.10 -13.10 13.49
C ILE A 143 25.68 -13.00 12.02
N LEU A 144 24.89 -11.99 11.66
CA LEU A 144 24.44 -11.74 10.29
C LEU A 144 25.61 -11.41 9.35
N LYS A 145 26.57 -10.58 9.78
CA LYS A 145 27.78 -10.28 8.99
C LYS A 145 28.61 -11.55 8.73
N LYS A 146 28.86 -12.36 9.75
CA LYS A 146 29.58 -13.63 9.61
C LYS A 146 28.87 -14.57 8.64
N HIS A 147 27.54 -14.65 8.72
CA HIS A 147 26.74 -15.46 7.81
C HIS A 147 26.78 -14.96 6.36
N ILE A 148 26.83 -13.64 6.14
CA ILE A 148 27.00 -13.03 4.83
C ILE A 148 28.37 -13.37 4.23
N GLU A 149 29.43 -13.25 5.04
CA GLU A 149 30.80 -13.56 4.63
C GLU A 149 30.98 -15.05 4.33
N SER A 150 30.46 -15.94 5.20
CA SER A 150 30.60 -17.40 5.03
C SER A 150 29.88 -17.92 3.78
N ASN A 151 28.75 -17.30 3.41
CA ASN A 151 27.95 -17.71 2.25
C ASN A 151 28.21 -16.86 1.00
N GLY A 152 29.17 -15.91 1.06
CA GLY A 152 29.50 -15.04 -0.07
C GLY A 152 28.32 -14.18 -0.56
N LEU A 153 27.42 -13.77 0.33
CA LEU A 153 26.20 -13.06 -0.04
C LEU A 153 26.50 -11.60 -0.41
N GLN A 154 26.03 -11.16 -1.58
CA GLN A 154 26.17 -9.77 -1.99
C GLN A 154 25.03 -8.92 -1.41
N VAL A 155 25.28 -8.31 -0.25
CA VAL A 155 24.36 -7.37 0.40
C VAL A 155 24.92 -5.95 0.31
N ARG A 156 24.49 -5.19 -0.71
CA ARG A 156 24.93 -3.80 -0.92
C ARG A 156 24.19 -2.76 -0.07
N GLN A 157 22.96 -3.04 0.35
CA GLN A 157 22.16 -2.09 1.14
C GLN A 157 22.21 -2.43 2.63
N ARG A 158 22.57 -1.44 3.44
CA ARG A 158 22.49 -1.48 4.91
C ARG A 158 21.44 -0.49 5.40
N ARG A 159 21.00 -0.63 6.66
CA ARG A 159 20.21 0.43 7.30
C ARG A 159 21.06 1.69 7.49
N GLU A 160 20.40 2.80 7.81
CA GLU A 160 21.06 4.07 8.16
C GLU A 160 22.06 3.88 9.32
N ASP A 161 21.73 2.99 10.28
CA ASP A 161 22.61 2.61 11.40
C ASP A 161 23.80 1.71 10.99
N GLY A 162 23.97 1.40 9.70
CA GLY A 162 25.00 0.48 9.21
C GLY A 162 24.72 -0.99 9.48
N SER A 163 23.56 -1.33 10.05
CA SER A 163 23.11 -2.69 10.34
C SER A 163 22.58 -3.44 9.11
N VAL A 164 22.63 -4.77 9.16
CA VAL A 164 22.13 -5.64 8.08
C VAL A 164 20.60 -5.66 8.10
N ARG A 165 19.96 -5.57 6.93
CA ARG A 165 18.50 -5.66 6.81
C ARG A 165 18.02 -7.10 6.95
N TYR A 166 17.69 -7.48 8.17
CA TYR A 166 17.04 -8.75 8.50
C TYR A 166 15.51 -8.60 8.61
N CYS A 167 14.77 -9.62 8.21
CA CYS A 167 13.32 -9.71 8.45
C CYS A 167 13.02 -10.90 9.35
N GLU A 168 12.62 -10.63 10.59
CA GLU A 168 12.24 -11.66 11.58
C GLU A 168 11.08 -12.53 11.11
N THR A 169 10.13 -11.96 10.37
CA THR A 169 8.92 -12.69 9.93
C THR A 169 9.21 -13.71 8.82
N CYS A 170 10.24 -13.46 8.01
CA CYS A 170 10.60 -14.34 6.90
C CYS A 170 11.90 -15.11 7.19
N GLU A 171 12.54 -14.82 8.31
CA GLU A 171 13.88 -15.27 8.67
C GLU A 171 14.88 -15.11 7.50
N CYS A 172 14.74 -14.01 6.74
CA CYS A 172 15.49 -13.73 5.51
C CYS A 172 16.43 -12.52 5.71
N ILE A 173 17.63 -12.58 5.14
CA ILE A 173 18.46 -11.38 4.88
C ILE A 173 17.96 -10.74 3.59
N ARG A 174 17.58 -9.45 3.63
CA ARG A 174 17.04 -8.77 2.44
C ARG A 174 18.15 -8.50 1.42
N PRO A 175 18.03 -8.99 0.18
CA PRO A 175 18.95 -8.61 -0.87
C PRO A 175 18.73 -7.15 -1.29
N ALA A 176 19.79 -6.53 -1.83
CA ALA A 176 19.84 -5.10 -2.13
C ALA A 176 18.79 -4.58 -3.13
N VAL A 177 18.15 -5.48 -3.87
CA VAL A 177 17.21 -5.13 -4.95
C VAL A 177 15.80 -5.70 -4.73
N ALA A 178 15.55 -6.44 -3.65
CA ALA A 178 14.25 -7.06 -3.42
C ALA A 178 13.28 -6.11 -2.70
N PRO A 179 12.11 -5.80 -3.31
CA PRO A 179 11.09 -4.98 -2.68
C PRO A 179 10.26 -5.84 -1.71
N LEU A 180 10.71 -5.90 -0.45
CA LEU A 180 10.05 -6.56 0.70
C LEU A 180 9.98 -8.10 0.62
N CYS A 181 10.35 -8.81 1.70
CA CYS A 181 10.16 -10.26 1.78
C CYS A 181 8.65 -10.61 1.90
N GLN A 182 8.24 -11.79 1.42
CA GLN A 182 6.83 -12.21 1.34
C GLN A 182 6.08 -12.13 2.69
N GLY A 183 6.73 -12.47 3.80
CA GLY A 183 6.14 -12.36 5.15
C GLY A 183 5.94 -10.93 5.64
N GLU A 184 6.64 -9.93 5.10
CA GLU A 184 6.37 -8.52 5.40
C GLU A 184 5.15 -8.00 4.60
N ARG A 185 4.85 -8.59 3.43
CA ARG A 185 3.57 -8.40 2.74
C ARG A 185 2.43 -9.14 3.46
N GLN A 186 2.66 -10.37 3.95
CA GLN A 186 1.67 -11.09 4.75
C GLN A 186 1.35 -10.31 6.04
N LYS A 187 2.38 -9.87 6.77
CA LYS A 187 2.22 -9.04 7.97
C LYS A 187 1.64 -7.65 7.66
N ARG A 188 1.88 -7.05 6.49
CA ARG A 188 1.13 -5.85 6.05
C ARG A 188 -0.33 -6.17 5.67
N ARG A 189 -0.62 -7.35 5.09
CA ARG A 189 -1.98 -7.82 4.82
C ARG A 189 -2.74 -8.11 6.13
N SER A 190 -2.08 -8.72 7.12
CA SER A 190 -2.63 -9.08 8.43
C SER A 190 -2.66 -7.91 9.41
N ALA A 191 -1.66 -7.03 9.43
CA ALA A 191 -1.68 -5.80 10.24
C ALA A 191 -2.63 -4.75 9.65
N SER A 192 -2.84 -4.75 8.33
CA SER A 192 -3.96 -4.03 7.73
C SER A 192 -5.31 -4.62 8.15
N GLN A 193 -5.42 -5.91 8.50
CA GLN A 193 -6.64 -6.50 9.07
C GLN A 193 -6.74 -6.30 10.58
N SER A 194 -5.63 -6.31 11.31
CA SER A 194 -5.64 -6.24 12.78
C SER A 194 -5.73 -4.81 13.31
N ASN A 195 -5.18 -3.81 12.60
CA ASN A 195 -5.43 -2.41 12.93
C ASN A 195 -6.91 -2.04 12.72
N ILE A 196 -7.60 -2.67 11.77
CA ILE A 196 -9.06 -2.52 11.61
C ILE A 196 -9.79 -3.07 12.84
N SER A 197 -9.40 -4.24 13.36
CA SER A 197 -9.98 -4.77 14.61
C SER A 197 -9.56 -4.03 15.89
N PHE A 198 -8.38 -3.40 15.91
CA PHE A 198 -7.90 -2.66 17.08
C PHE A 198 -8.58 -1.28 17.22
N TRP A 199 -8.91 -0.63 16.10
CA TRP A 199 -9.75 0.57 16.11
C TRP A 199 -11.24 0.25 16.38
N SER A 200 -11.71 -0.95 16.00
CA SER A 200 -13.07 -1.42 16.35
C SER A 200 -13.25 -1.72 17.84
N ASN A 201 -12.22 -2.15 18.57
CA ASN A 201 -12.34 -2.50 19.99
C ASN A 201 -12.02 -1.36 20.97
N LYS A 202 -11.33 -0.29 20.52
CA LYS A 202 -11.06 0.87 21.39
C LYS A 202 -12.24 1.82 21.59
N GLN A 203 -13.33 1.66 20.85
CA GLN A 203 -14.55 2.45 21.06
C GLN A 203 -15.52 1.87 22.10
N LEU A 204 -15.25 0.66 22.65
CA LEU A 204 -16.14 0.03 23.65
C LEU A 204 -15.65 0.12 25.11
N ALA A 205 -14.60 0.89 25.40
CA ALA A 205 -14.10 1.08 26.76
C ALA A 205 -14.24 2.54 27.22
N THR A 206 -15.47 3.02 27.35
CA THR A 206 -15.76 4.14 28.25
C THR A 206 -16.19 3.59 29.62
N PRO A 207 -15.54 4.00 30.72
CA PRO A 207 -15.96 3.61 32.06
C PRO A 207 -17.28 4.30 32.39
N ILE A 208 -18.33 3.50 32.64
CA ILE A 208 -19.57 3.97 33.25
C ILE A 208 -19.24 4.35 34.70
N HIS A 209 -18.97 5.63 34.95
CA HIS A 209 -18.95 6.18 36.29
C HIS A 209 -20.41 6.23 36.80
N SER A 210 -20.74 5.34 37.73
CA SER A 210 -21.96 5.38 38.52
C SER A 210 -21.96 6.63 39.40
N ILE A 211 -22.87 7.55 39.13
CA ILE A 211 -23.18 8.67 40.03
C ILE A 211 -24.28 8.18 40.97
N ASN A 212 -23.88 7.89 42.22
CA ASN A 212 -24.78 7.79 43.36
C ASN A 212 -24.72 9.13 44.11
N SER A 213 -25.82 9.89 44.06
CA SER A 213 -26.29 10.81 45.11
C SER A 213 -27.57 11.49 44.65
#